data_AF-A0A5J6Q9P6-F1
#
_entry.id   AF-A0A5J6Q9P6-F1
#
_cell.length_a   1.000
_cell.length_b   1.000
_cell.length_c   1.000
_cell.angle_alpha   90.00
_cell.angle_beta   90.00
_cell.angle_gamma   90.00
#
_symmetry.space_group_name_H-M   'P 1'
#
loop_
_entity.id
_entity.type
_entity.pdbx_description
1 polymer ?
#
loop_
_entity_poly.entity_id
_entity_poly.type
_entity_poly.pdbx_seq_one_letter_code
_entity_poly.pdbx_strand_id
1 'polypeptide(L)'
;MTTAVHPLIKDAPNLAQDLIDLCDDDPSFAARVAEYEQLAVRLAAVQEGTETLSADDTQMLEQQCTALQAILMRKLTHPAGGCCGGCGG
;
A
#
# COMPACT_ATOMS: atom_id res chain seq x y z
N MET A 1 -20.41 3.78 7.22
CA MET A 1 -19.79 4.22 5.96
C MET A 1 -18.86 3.12 5.54
N THR A 2 -19.01 2.62 4.33
CA THR A 2 -18.40 1.39 3.82
C THR A 2 -16.88 1.41 3.98
N THR A 3 -16.37 0.63 4.94
CA THR A 3 -14.96 0.27 5.09
C THR A 3 -14.57 -0.63 3.93
N ALA A 4 -14.41 -0.05 2.74
CA ALA A 4 -13.60 -0.68 1.71
C ALA A 4 -12.18 -0.71 2.28
N VAL A 5 -11.78 -1.88 2.82
CA VAL A 5 -10.46 -2.05 3.40
C VAL A 5 -9.48 -1.91 2.25
N HIS A 6 -8.73 -0.81 2.24
CA HIS A 6 -7.77 -0.50 1.20
C HIS A 6 -6.77 -1.67 1.07
N PRO A 7 -6.40 -2.10 -0.15
CA PRO A 7 -5.60 -3.31 -0.37
C PRO A 7 -4.30 -3.34 0.46
N LEU A 8 -3.73 -2.16 0.73
CA LEU A 8 -2.52 -1.99 1.54
C LEU A 8 -2.66 -2.47 2.98
N ILE A 9 -3.84 -2.32 3.56
CA ILE A 9 -4.16 -2.62 4.97
C ILE A 9 -5.13 -3.80 5.08
N LYS A 10 -5.32 -4.56 4.00
CA LYS A 10 -6.19 -5.74 3.97
C LYS A 10 -5.83 -6.76 5.05
N ASP A 11 -4.53 -6.95 5.28
CA ASP A 11 -4.00 -7.85 6.31
C ASP A 11 -3.77 -7.15 7.66
N ALA A 12 -3.75 -5.81 7.66
CA ALA A 12 -3.49 -4.98 8.84
C ALA A 12 -4.57 -3.90 9.01
N PRO A 13 -5.86 -4.28 9.22
CA PRO A 13 -6.97 -3.33 9.31
C PRO A 13 -6.84 -2.35 10.48
N ASN A 14 -6.01 -2.67 11.48
CA ASN A 14 -5.67 -1.79 12.59
C ASN A 14 -4.92 -0.52 12.14
N LEU A 15 -4.26 -0.53 10.98
CA LEU A 15 -3.56 0.63 10.41
C LEU A 15 -4.48 1.51 9.55
N ALA A 16 -5.78 1.21 9.48
CA ALA A 16 -6.73 2.01 8.71
C ALA A 16 -6.78 3.47 9.17
N GLN A 17 -6.71 3.69 10.48
CA GLN A 17 -6.75 5.03 11.04
C GLN A 17 -5.46 5.81 10.74
N ASP A 18 -4.29 5.19 10.92
CA ASP A 18 -2.99 5.78 10.57
C ASP A 18 -2.87 6.08 9.06
N LEU A 19 -3.45 5.23 8.21
CA LEU A 19 -3.51 5.47 6.76
C LEU A 19 -4.29 6.74 6.44
N ILE A 20 -5.46 6.92 7.06
CA ILE A 20 -6.29 8.10 6.87
C ILE A 20 -5.57 9.35 7.37
N ASP A 21 -4.99 9.28 8.58
CA ASP A 21 -4.27 10.40 9.21
C ASP A 21 -3.07 10.83 8.35
N LEU A 22 -2.26 9.89 7.89
CA LEU A 22 -1.08 10.17 7.06
C LEU A 22 -1.45 10.65 5.65
N CYS A 23 -2.60 10.24 5.12
CA CYS A 23 -3.13 10.76 3.86
C CYS A 23 -3.64 12.20 4.01
N ASP A 24 -4.20 12.56 5.17
CA ASP A 24 -4.65 13.92 5.46
C ASP A 24 -3.45 14.87 5.69
N ASP A 25 -2.44 14.39 6.43
CA ASP A 25 -1.21 15.13 6.73
C ASP A 25 -0.29 15.28 5.49
N ASP A 26 -0.14 14.21 4.69
CA ASP A 26 0.77 14.18 3.54
C ASP A 26 0.03 13.89 2.22
N PRO A 27 -0.28 14.93 1.42
CA PRO A 27 -0.98 14.75 0.15
C PRO A 27 -0.13 13.97 -0.88
N SER A 28 1.20 13.97 -0.75
CA SER A 28 2.07 13.16 -1.62
C SER A 28 1.96 11.68 -1.28
N PHE A 29 1.75 11.34 -0.01
CA PHE A 29 1.45 9.99 0.43
C PHE A 29 0.07 9.56 -0.06
N ALA A 30 -0.96 10.42 0.07
CA ALA A 30 -2.29 10.14 -0.47
C ALA A 30 -2.26 9.83 -1.98
N ALA A 31 -1.48 10.58 -2.76
CA ALA A 31 -1.30 10.32 -4.18
C ALA A 31 -0.66 8.92 -4.45
N ARG A 32 0.33 8.53 -3.66
CA ARG A 32 0.98 7.20 -3.76
C ARG A 32 0.05 6.06 -3.33
N VAL A 33 -0.78 6.29 -2.32
CA VAL A 33 -1.80 5.33 -1.87
C VAL A 33 -2.81 5.08 -3.00
N ALA A 34 -3.29 6.15 -3.65
CA ALA A 34 -4.16 6.03 -4.81
C ALA A 34 -3.48 5.30 -6.00
N GLU A 35 -2.20 5.58 -6.26
CA GLU A 35 -1.42 4.87 -7.28
C GLU A 35 -1.32 3.37 -6.96
N TYR A 36 -1.05 3.02 -5.70
CA TYR A 36 -1.02 1.64 -5.26
C TYR A 36 -2.39 0.96 -5.43
N GLU A 37 -3.49 1.64 -5.10
CA GLU A 37 -4.83 1.09 -5.28
C GLU A 37 -5.08 0.69 -6.75
N GLN A 38 -4.70 1.56 -7.69
CA GLN A 38 -4.82 1.27 -9.13
C GLN A 38 -3.97 0.06 -9.54
N LEU A 39 -2.73 -0.02 -9.06
CA LEU A 39 -1.84 -1.16 -9.33
C LEU A 39 -2.39 -2.46 -8.75
N ALA A 40 -2.92 -2.41 -7.52
CA ALA A 40 -3.48 -3.57 -6.83
C ALA A 40 -4.76 -4.06 -7.49
N VAL A 41 -5.66 -3.16 -7.91
CA VAL A 41 -6.87 -3.50 -8.67
C VAL A 41 -6.49 -4.18 -9.98
N ARG A 42 -5.51 -3.62 -10.70
CA ARG A 42 -5.05 -4.19 -11.96
C ARG A 42 -4.38 -5.55 -11.77
N LEU A 43 -3.56 -5.69 -10.75
CA LEU A 43 -2.93 -6.96 -10.40
C LEU A 43 -3.96 -8.01 -9.98
N ALA A 44 -5.02 -7.62 -9.27
CA ALA A 44 -6.15 -8.50 -8.95
C ALA A 44 -6.86 -8.95 -10.24
N ALA A 45 -7.16 -8.04 -11.16
CA ALA A 45 -7.78 -8.37 -12.44
C ALA A 45 -6.93 -9.35 -13.27
N VAL A 46 -5.60 -9.20 -13.25
CA VAL A 46 -4.67 -10.11 -13.93
C VAL A 46 -4.67 -11.50 -13.27
N GLN A 47 -4.63 -11.55 -11.94
CA GLN A 47 -4.68 -12.81 -11.18
C GLN A 47 -6.02 -13.53 -11.33
N GLU A 48 -7.12 -12.79 -11.41
CA GLU A 48 -8.47 -13.32 -11.66
C GLU A 48 -8.66 -13.77 -13.12
N GLY A 49 -7.69 -13.51 -14.00
CA GLY A 49 -7.79 -13.81 -15.43
C GLY A 49 -8.76 -12.90 -16.19
N THR A 50 -9.15 -11.77 -15.58
CA THR A 50 -9.98 -10.74 -16.21
C THR A 50 -9.15 -9.84 -17.13
N GLU A 51 -7.87 -9.60 -16.79
CA GLU A 51 -6.89 -8.93 -17.64
C GLU A 51 -5.78 -9.91 -18.05
N THR A 52 -5.44 -9.96 -19.34
CA THR A 52 -4.36 -10.82 -19.84
C THR A 52 -3.13 -9.97 -20.12
N LEU A 53 -2.10 -10.13 -19.29
CA LEU A 53 -0.78 -9.52 -19.48
C LEU A 53 0.25 -10.61 -19.83
N SER A 54 1.33 -10.22 -20.50
CA SER A 54 2.48 -11.10 -20.71
C SER A 54 3.12 -11.42 -19.36
N ALA A 55 3.83 -12.55 -19.26
CA ALA A 55 4.53 -12.91 -18.02
C ALA A 55 5.50 -11.81 -17.53
N ASP A 56 6.15 -11.10 -18.48
CA ASP A 56 7.05 -9.97 -18.18
C ASP A 56 6.29 -8.77 -17.61
N ASP A 57 5.17 -8.39 -18.23
CA ASP A 57 4.30 -7.30 -17.77
C ASP A 57 3.68 -7.59 -16.40
N THR A 58 3.23 -8.83 -16.17
CA THR A 58 2.70 -9.27 -14.88
C THR A 58 3.76 -9.18 -13.80
N GLN A 59 4.97 -9.70 -14.06
CA GLN A 59 6.08 -9.63 -13.12
C GLN A 59 6.46 -8.18 -12.82
N MET A 60 6.45 -7.29 -13.82
CA MET A 60 6.72 -5.87 -13.64
C MET A 60 5.63 -5.18 -12.81
N LEU A 61 4.36 -5.54 -13.00
CA LEU A 61 3.24 -5.04 -12.21
C LEU A 61 3.33 -5.48 -10.74
N GLU A 62 3.65 -6.75 -10.50
CA GLU A 62 3.87 -7.30 -9.15
C GLU A 62 5.01 -6.61 -8.41
N GLN A 63 6.13 -6.37 -9.10
CA GLN A 63 7.27 -5.68 -8.51
C GLN A 63 6.96 -4.22 -8.17
N GLN A 64 6.24 -3.50 -9.04
CA GLN A 64 5.79 -2.14 -8.76
C GLN A 64 4.84 -2.10 -7.55
N CYS A 65 3.87 -3.01 -7.51
CA CYS A 65 2.93 -3.13 -6.41
C CYS A 65 3.66 -3.40 -5.08
N THR A 66 4.57 -4.38 -5.06
CA THR A 66 5.36 -4.74 -3.88
C THR A 66 6.28 -3.61 -3.42
N ALA A 67 6.97 -2.95 -4.35
CA ALA A 67 7.87 -1.84 -4.04
C ALA A 67 7.09 -0.67 -3.43
N LEU A 68 5.96 -0.29 -4.03
CA LEU A 68 5.13 0.81 -3.55
C LEU A 68 4.47 0.46 -2.20
N GLN A 69 3.96 -0.76 -2.04
CA GLN A 69 3.46 -1.26 -0.76
C GLN A 69 4.51 -1.15 0.34
N ALA A 70 5.75 -1.61 0.09
CA ALA A 70 6.81 -1.56 1.09
C ALA A 70 7.14 -0.12 1.51
N ILE A 71 7.16 0.83 0.56
CA ILE A 71 7.36 2.25 0.84
C ILE A 71 6.22 2.79 1.70
N LEU A 72 4.98 2.52 1.31
CA LEU A 72 3.80 3.00 2.03
C LEU A 72 3.72 2.40 3.44
N MET A 73 3.94 1.09 3.57
CA MET A 73 3.96 0.36 4.84
C MET A 73 5.06 0.86 5.79
N ARG A 74 6.24 1.19 5.28
CA ARG A 74 7.31 1.78 6.11
C ARG A 74 6.90 3.14 6.66
N LYS A 75 6.24 3.97 5.86
CA LYS A 75 5.78 5.29 6.31
C LYS A 75 4.59 5.18 7.29
N LEU A 76 3.73 4.19 7.10
CA LEU A 76 2.61 3.85 7.98
C LEU A 76 3.04 3.29 9.34
N THR A 77 4.01 2.37 9.36
CA THR A 77 4.51 1.74 10.59
C THR A 77 5.55 2.61 11.28
N HIS A 78 6.13 3.57 10.56
CA HIS A 78 7.10 4.52 11.08
C HIS A 78 6.76 5.94 10.58
N PRO A 79 5.60 6.51 10.98
CA PRO A 79 5.32 7.90 10.72
C PRO A 79 6.39 8.71 11.45
N ALA A 80 6.95 9.73 10.81
CA ALA A 80 8.12 10.46 11.28
C ALA A 80 7.85 11.12 12.65
N GLY A 81 8.04 10.37 13.74
CA GLY A 81 7.72 10.76 15.11
C GLY A 81 8.11 9.72 16.17
N GLY A 82 8.73 8.60 15.79
CA GLY A 82 9.17 7.54 16.71
C GLY A 82 10.60 7.69 17.23
N CYS A 83 10.97 8.83 17.83
CA CYS A 83 12.11 8.85 18.74
C CYS A 83 11.68 8.31 20.11
N CYS A 84 11.70 6.98 20.31
CA CYS A 84 12.06 6.34 21.58
C CYS A 84 11.89 4.81 21.55
N GLY A 85 12.97 4.11 21.87
CA GLY A 85 12.92 2.89 22.68
C GLY A 85 13.05 1.56 21.93
N GLY A 86 14.29 1.15 21.62
CA GLY A 86 14.51 -0.20 21.11
C GLY A 86 15.93 -0.52 20.63
N CYS A 87 16.95 -0.10 21.37
CA CYS A 87 18.23 -0.80 21.33
C CYS A 87 18.00 -2.20 21.95
N GLY A 88 18.28 -3.27 21.21
CA GLY A 88 18.18 -4.66 21.68
C GLY A 88 18.00 -5.64 20.52
N GLY A 89 19.06 -6.16 19.90
CA GLY A 89 20.47 -6.04 20.25
C GLY A 89 21.39 -6.57 19.15
#